data_AF-Q9UWD9-F1
#
_entry.id   AF-Q9UWD9-F1
#
_cell.length_a   1.000
_cell.length_b   1.000
_cell.length_c   1.000
_cell.angle_alpha   90.00
_cell.angle_beta   90.00
_cell.angle_gamma   90.00
#
_symmetry.space_group_name_H-M   'P 1'
#
loop_
_entity.id
_entity.type
_entity.pdbx_description
1 polymer ?
#
loop_
_entity_poly.entity_id
_entity_poly.type
_entity_poly.pdbx_seq_one_letter_code
_entity_poly.pdbx_strand_id
1 'polypeptide(L)'
;MNRRRRQLAPIQRKAKERKELLAKERLAGLTHGIEDEILRADGENGYGVDEDELQEAFEDADKKKSFRDPQFFLSHYAPASVIQDQQLSLSTSFANEAQAATFDLDNDDKIQTNKQVMRWDKKKGKYINSKSTDKKYIISENGTKIPRSFRSGKFDEWRKQRNLKPTSTVEDDSNKRFKHKQQRAPKLPDKFRDDYHKQKKKVEKAIESGVNVKGFHTPQQEIKSTEQIRKARLLKEKRKAKNARPSKKRK
;
A
#
# COMPACT_ATOMS: atom_id res chain seq x y z
N MET A 1 24.60 -35.63 5.11
CA MET A 1 24.39 -35.19 6.52
C MET A 1 25.01 -33.84 6.88
N ASN A 2 26.26 -33.54 6.49
CA ASN A 2 26.97 -32.32 6.94
C ASN A 2 26.30 -30.97 6.57
N ARG A 3 25.61 -30.90 5.43
CA ARG A 3 24.86 -29.69 5.03
C ARG A 3 23.66 -29.40 5.94
N ARG A 4 22.94 -30.44 6.38
CA ARG A 4 21.78 -30.32 7.28
C ARG A 4 22.22 -29.93 8.69
N ARG A 5 23.33 -30.50 9.18
CA ARG A 5 23.96 -30.07 10.44
C ARG A 5 24.37 -28.59 10.41
N ARG A 6 24.97 -28.12 9.31
CA ARG A 6 25.36 -26.70 9.16
C ARG A 6 24.17 -25.74 9.11
N GLN A 7 23.03 -26.17 8.57
CA GLN A 7 21.79 -25.39 8.55
C GLN A 7 21.06 -25.40 9.91
N LEU A 8 21.08 -26.52 10.64
CA LEU A 8 20.38 -26.67 11.93
C LEU A 8 21.19 -26.16 13.13
N ALA A 9 22.52 -26.13 13.05
CA ALA A 9 23.42 -25.66 14.11
C ALA A 9 23.05 -24.27 14.68
N PRO A 10 22.79 -23.22 13.87
CA PRO A 10 22.41 -21.90 14.43
C PRO A 10 21.04 -21.91 15.12
N ILE A 11 20.09 -22.72 14.66
CA ILE A 11 18.76 -22.84 15.29
C ILE A 11 18.89 -23.57 16.63
N GLN A 12 19.69 -24.64 16.67
CA GLN A 12 19.97 -25.36 17.91
C GLN A 12 20.72 -24.50 18.93
N ARG A 13 21.65 -23.64 18.47
CA ARG A 13 22.35 -22.69 19.35
C ARG A 13 21.39 -21.69 19.98
N LYS A 14 20.52 -21.07 19.17
CA LYS A 14 19.49 -20.13 19.67
C LYS A 14 18.50 -20.80 20.63
N ALA A 15 18.10 -22.03 20.36
CA ALA A 15 17.20 -22.78 21.25
C ALA A 15 17.86 -23.09 22.60
N LYS A 16 19.17 -23.41 22.59
CA LYS A 16 19.95 -23.65 23.81
C LYS A 16 20.13 -22.37 24.63
N GLU A 17 20.47 -21.26 23.97
CA GLU A 17 20.57 -19.92 24.59
C GLU A 17 19.23 -19.54 25.27
N ARG A 18 18.09 -19.74 24.60
CA ARG A 18 16.77 -19.48 25.19
C ARG A 18 16.46 -20.37 26.40
N LYS A 19 16.83 -21.65 26.35
CA LYS A 19 16.62 -22.58 27.47
C LYS A 19 17.50 -22.24 28.67
N GLU A 20 18.73 -21.80 28.43
CA GLU A 20 19.64 -21.33 29.49
C GLU A 20 19.16 -20.03 30.12
N LEU A 21 18.61 -19.08 29.35
CA LEU A 21 17.99 -17.88 29.92
C LEU A 21 16.79 -18.22 30.81
N LEU A 22 15.88 -19.07 30.33
CA LEU A 22 14.75 -19.54 31.14
C LEU A 22 15.17 -20.31 32.40
N ALA A 23 16.30 -21.02 32.36
CA ALA A 23 16.83 -21.70 33.54
C ALA A 23 17.45 -20.71 34.53
N LYS A 24 18.13 -19.66 34.03
CA LYS A 24 18.64 -18.56 34.86
C LYS A 24 17.52 -17.74 35.48
N GLU A 25 16.45 -17.47 34.74
CA GLU A 25 15.23 -16.81 35.25
C GLU A 25 14.59 -17.63 36.38
N ARG A 26 14.48 -18.96 36.20
CA ARG A 26 14.00 -19.87 37.26
C ARG A 26 14.91 -19.90 38.48
N LEU A 27 16.23 -19.96 38.30
CA LEU A 27 17.19 -19.95 39.41
C LEU A 27 17.23 -18.59 40.13
N ALA A 28 16.97 -17.50 39.42
CA ALA A 28 16.84 -16.16 39.98
C ALA A 28 15.47 -15.91 40.63
N GLY A 29 14.57 -16.91 40.64
CA GLY A 29 13.23 -16.80 41.25
C GLY A 29 12.28 -15.83 40.55
N LEU A 30 12.62 -15.36 39.35
CA LEU A 30 11.79 -14.42 38.59
C LEU A 30 10.82 -15.20 37.69
N THR A 31 9.84 -15.86 38.30
CA THR A 31 8.73 -16.47 37.58
C THR A 31 7.64 -15.44 37.38
N HIS A 32 7.41 -14.96 36.15
CA HIS A 32 6.21 -14.17 35.84
C HIS A 32 5.00 -15.10 35.75
N GLY A 33 4.45 -15.45 36.92
CA GLY A 33 3.13 -16.03 37.05
C GLY A 33 2.09 -14.92 37.21
N ILE A 34 0.89 -15.15 36.68
CA ILE A 34 -0.27 -14.26 36.80
C ILE A 34 -0.62 -13.93 38.27
N GLU A 35 -0.21 -14.77 39.21
CA GLU A 35 -0.44 -14.60 40.65
C GLU A 35 0.41 -13.47 41.28
N ASP A 36 1.56 -13.13 40.70
CA ASP A 36 2.47 -12.08 41.21
C ASP A 36 2.11 -10.65 40.76
N GLU A 37 1.26 -10.50 39.74
CA GLU A 37 0.74 -9.19 39.31
C GLU A 37 -0.44 -8.73 40.19
N ILE A 38 -1.17 -9.67 40.79
CA ILE A 38 -2.33 -9.39 41.64
C ILE A 38 -1.92 -8.96 43.06
N LEU A 39 -0.79 -9.46 43.56
CA LEU A 39 -0.28 -9.16 44.92
C LEU A 39 0.60 -7.90 45.00
N ARG A 40 0.83 -7.19 43.90
CA ARG A 40 1.64 -5.94 43.85
C ARG A 40 0.82 -4.65 43.91
N ALA A 41 -0.45 -4.73 44.26
CA ALA A 41 -1.30 -3.56 44.45
C ALA A 41 -1.72 -3.44 45.93
N ASP A 42 -0.78 -3.03 46.79
CA ASP A 42 -1.11 -2.53 48.13
C ASP A 42 -0.14 -1.41 48.52
N GLY A 43 -0.68 -0.23 48.82
CA GLY A 43 0.13 0.95 49.17
C GLY A 43 -0.57 2.32 49.26
N GLU A 44 -1.72 2.38 49.94
CA GLU A 44 -2.17 3.50 50.80
C GLU A 44 -2.78 4.82 50.22
N ASN A 45 -4.10 4.93 50.47
CA ASN A 45 -4.83 6.01 51.15
C ASN A 45 -5.40 7.22 50.36
N GLY A 46 -6.73 7.22 50.24
CA GLY A 46 -7.56 8.41 50.00
C GLY A 46 -9.03 8.04 49.77
N TYR A 47 -9.80 7.82 50.85
CA TYR A 47 -11.26 7.62 50.77
C TYR A 47 -11.96 8.88 50.25
N GLY A 48 -12.30 8.86 48.96
CA GLY A 48 -13.17 9.80 48.27
C GLY A 48 -13.24 9.32 46.83
N VAL A 49 -14.22 8.46 46.52
CA VAL A 49 -14.50 8.13 45.12
C VAL A 49 -15.00 9.41 44.48
N ASP A 50 -14.35 9.88 43.42
CA ASP A 50 -14.77 11.06 42.68
C ASP A 50 -16.23 10.81 42.21
N GLU A 51 -17.12 11.76 42.47
CA GLU A 51 -18.55 11.66 42.11
C GLU A 51 -18.73 11.38 40.61
N ASP A 52 -17.78 11.84 39.79
CA ASP A 52 -17.73 11.60 38.34
C ASP A 52 -17.48 10.11 38.00
N GLU A 53 -16.67 9.39 38.78
CA GLU A 53 -16.39 7.96 38.59
C GLU A 53 -17.58 7.09 39.05
N LEU A 54 -18.31 7.54 40.08
CA LEU A 54 -19.59 6.96 40.49
C LEU A 54 -20.69 7.20 39.45
N GLN A 55 -20.75 8.39 38.85
CA GLN A 55 -21.70 8.72 37.80
C GLN A 55 -21.46 7.85 36.55
N GLU A 56 -20.20 7.67 36.15
CA GLU A 56 -19.82 6.83 35.00
C GLU A 56 -20.09 5.33 35.27
N ALA A 57 -19.88 4.86 36.51
CA ALA A 57 -20.14 3.47 36.90
C ALA A 57 -21.64 3.12 37.05
N PHE A 58 -22.50 4.08 37.40
CA PHE A 58 -23.94 3.87 37.64
C PHE A 58 -24.87 4.51 36.58
N GLU A 59 -24.34 5.14 35.52
CA GLU A 59 -25.11 5.80 34.46
C GLU A 59 -26.10 4.88 33.72
N ASP A 60 -25.95 3.56 33.86
CA ASP A 60 -26.81 2.56 33.25
C ASP A 60 -28.00 2.12 34.12
N ALA A 61 -28.04 2.52 35.40
CA ALA A 61 -29.10 2.09 36.33
C ALA A 61 -30.41 2.88 36.20
N ASP A 62 -30.36 4.16 35.81
CA ASP A 62 -31.54 5.04 35.76
C ASP A 62 -32.10 5.29 34.35
N LYS A 63 -31.52 4.67 33.32
CA LYS A 63 -32.05 4.71 31.95
C LYS A 63 -33.32 3.85 31.88
N LYS A 64 -34.48 4.47 32.13
CA LYS A 64 -35.80 3.86 31.91
C LYS A 64 -35.86 3.29 30.49
N LYS A 65 -35.82 1.96 30.38
CA LYS A 65 -35.88 1.24 29.11
C LYS A 65 -37.21 1.56 28.42
N SER A 66 -37.16 2.38 27.38
CA SER A 66 -38.32 2.58 26.51
C SER A 66 -38.41 1.39 25.56
N PHE A 67 -39.57 0.74 25.50
CA PHE A 67 -39.86 -0.32 24.52
C PHE A 67 -40.07 0.22 23.09
N ARG A 68 -39.56 1.43 22.82
CA ARG A 68 -39.74 2.15 21.55
C ARG A 68 -38.43 2.04 20.78
N ASP A 69 -38.46 1.36 19.65
CA ASP A 69 -37.29 1.25 18.80
C ASP A 69 -36.94 2.61 18.19
N PRO A 70 -35.74 3.16 18.44
CA PRO A 70 -35.37 4.50 17.98
C PRO A 70 -35.33 4.62 16.45
N GLN A 71 -35.24 3.49 15.74
CA GLN A 71 -35.21 3.47 14.27
C GLN A 71 -36.59 3.38 13.62
N PHE A 72 -37.61 2.89 14.33
CA PHE A 72 -38.93 2.60 13.76
C PHE A 72 -40.09 3.27 14.49
N PHE A 73 -39.89 3.74 15.72
CA PHE A 73 -40.92 4.43 16.47
C PHE A 73 -41.03 5.88 15.99
N LEU A 74 -42.12 6.19 15.29
CA LEU A 74 -42.47 7.55 14.92
C LEU A 74 -43.44 8.12 15.97
N SER A 75 -43.01 9.14 16.73
CA SER A 75 -43.88 9.80 17.70
C SER A 75 -44.89 10.72 17.01
N HIS A 76 -46.11 10.78 17.54
CA HIS A 76 -47.12 11.76 17.08
C HIS A 76 -46.75 13.21 17.39
N TYR A 77 -45.76 13.43 18.25
CA TYR A 77 -45.24 14.75 18.60
C TYR A 77 -43.90 14.98 17.95
N ALA A 78 -43.65 16.21 17.52
CA ALA A 78 -42.34 16.63 17.06
C ALA A 78 -41.32 16.48 18.20
N PRO A 79 -40.08 16.03 17.92
CA PRO A 79 -39.05 15.91 18.94
C PRO A 79 -38.75 17.30 19.52
N ALA A 80 -38.41 17.35 20.82
CA ALA A 80 -38.20 18.59 21.55
C ALA A 80 -37.16 19.52 20.91
N SER A 81 -36.15 18.95 20.24
CA SER A 81 -35.14 19.70 19.48
C SER A 81 -35.73 20.53 18.34
N VAL A 82 -36.68 19.96 17.59
CA VAL A 82 -37.33 20.66 16.47
C VAL A 82 -38.20 21.82 16.98
N ILE A 83 -38.86 21.64 18.14
CA ILE A 83 -39.66 22.69 18.77
C ILE A 83 -38.76 23.82 19.27
N GLN A 84 -37.62 23.50 19.89
CA GLN A 84 -36.65 24.49 20.35
C GLN A 84 -36.03 25.27 19.19
N ASP A 85 -35.63 24.61 18.10
CA ASP A 85 -35.10 25.25 16.90
C ASP A 85 -36.13 26.19 16.26
N GLN A 86 -37.41 25.79 16.25
CA GLN A 86 -38.50 26.63 15.77
C GLN A 86 -38.76 27.84 16.68
N GLN A 87 -38.57 27.72 18.00
CA GLN A 87 -38.69 28.82 18.96
C GLN A 87 -37.49 29.78 18.94
N LEU A 88 -36.29 29.27 18.64
CA LEU A 88 -35.05 30.06 18.51
C LEU A 88 -34.91 30.73 17.14
N SER A 89 -35.73 30.33 16.17
CA SER A 89 -35.86 31.00 14.87
C SER A 89 -36.43 32.41 15.06
N LEU A 90 -35.54 33.41 15.09
CA LEU A 90 -35.90 34.83 15.23
C LEU A 90 -36.60 35.42 13.98
N SER A 91 -36.85 34.61 12.94
CA SER A 91 -37.46 35.03 11.69
C SER A 91 -38.64 34.14 11.30
N THR A 92 -39.63 33.99 12.18
CA THR A 92 -40.93 33.38 11.88
C THR A 92 -41.81 34.32 11.07
N SER A 93 -41.41 34.65 9.84
CA SER A 93 -42.33 35.29 8.89
C SER A 93 -43.16 34.21 8.21
N PHE A 94 -44.48 34.29 8.34
CA PHE A 94 -45.46 33.38 7.74
C PHE A 94 -45.16 33.07 6.26
N ALA A 95 -44.62 34.03 5.51
CA ALA A 95 -44.19 33.84 4.12
C ALA A 95 -43.12 32.75 3.93
N ASN A 96 -42.13 32.65 4.82
CA ASN A 96 -41.09 31.63 4.74
C ASN A 96 -41.62 30.25 5.13
N GLU A 97 -42.51 30.19 6.13
CA GLU A 97 -43.14 28.94 6.57
C GLU A 97 -44.15 28.42 5.54
N ALA A 98 -44.91 29.32 4.90
CA ALA A 98 -45.77 29.00 3.76
C ALA A 98 -44.98 28.47 2.56
N GLN A 99 -43.81 29.04 2.25
CA GLN A 99 -42.92 28.54 1.19
C GLN A 99 -42.31 27.17 1.52
N ALA A 100 -42.08 26.86 2.79
CA ALA A 100 -41.61 25.53 3.20
C ALA A 100 -42.74 24.49 3.20
N ALA A 101 -43.98 24.92 3.53
CA ALA A 101 -45.17 24.07 3.56
C ALA A 101 -45.81 23.85 2.19
N THR A 102 -45.45 24.62 1.16
CA THR A 102 -45.90 24.35 -0.21
C THR A 102 -45.29 23.04 -0.71
N PHE A 103 -46.12 22.00 -0.74
CA PHE A 103 -45.80 20.70 -1.29
C PHE A 103 -45.73 20.81 -2.82
N ASP A 104 -44.52 20.88 -3.35
CA ASP A 104 -44.24 21.01 -4.79
C ASP A 104 -44.48 19.68 -5.53
N LEU A 105 -45.67 19.56 -6.14
CA LEU A 105 -46.04 18.46 -7.04
C LEU A 105 -45.45 18.61 -8.45
N ASP A 106 -44.91 19.77 -8.84
CA ASP A 106 -44.35 20.02 -10.18
C ASP A 106 -42.97 19.36 -10.39
N ASN A 107 -42.41 18.75 -9.35
CA ASN A 107 -41.11 18.09 -9.41
C ASN A 107 -41.20 16.58 -9.75
N ASP A 108 -42.40 15.98 -9.72
CA ASP A 108 -42.59 14.54 -9.98
C ASP A 108 -42.79 14.21 -11.48
N ASP A 109 -43.37 15.15 -12.26
CA ASP A 109 -43.63 14.97 -13.70
C ASP A 109 -42.47 15.38 -14.63
N LYS A 110 -41.39 15.94 -14.08
CA LYS A 110 -40.19 16.20 -14.86
C LYS A 110 -39.41 14.91 -14.98
N ILE A 111 -39.65 14.19 -16.08
CA ILE A 111 -38.73 13.17 -16.59
C ILE A 111 -37.34 13.76 -16.48
N GLN A 112 -36.56 13.25 -15.53
CA GLN A 112 -35.15 13.59 -15.36
C GLN A 112 -34.45 13.08 -16.61
N THR A 113 -34.53 13.87 -17.69
CA THR A 113 -33.78 13.65 -18.90
C THR A 113 -32.35 13.65 -18.43
N ASN A 114 -31.78 12.46 -18.35
CA ASN A 114 -30.43 12.23 -17.93
C ASN A 114 -29.59 12.88 -19.01
N LYS A 115 -29.42 14.21 -18.95
CA LYS A 115 -28.86 15.07 -20.00
C LYS A 115 -27.47 14.56 -20.19
N GLN A 116 -27.31 13.73 -21.22
CA GLN A 116 -26.17 12.88 -21.47
C GLN A 116 -24.89 13.65 -21.19
N VAL A 117 -24.36 13.40 -19.99
CA VAL A 117 -23.26 14.17 -19.41
C VAL A 117 -21.98 13.93 -20.23
N MET A 118 -21.95 12.83 -21.00
CA MET A 118 -20.83 12.34 -21.77
C MET A 118 -20.94 12.71 -23.26
N ARG A 119 -20.06 13.60 -23.73
CA ARG A 119 -19.88 13.92 -25.15
C ARG A 119 -18.74 13.09 -25.73
N TRP A 120 -18.93 12.49 -26.91
CA TRP A 120 -17.84 11.85 -27.63
C TRP A 120 -16.78 12.88 -28.07
N ASP A 121 -15.52 12.67 -27.70
CA ASP A 121 -14.38 13.42 -28.22
C ASP A 121 -13.80 12.68 -29.42
N LYS A 122 -14.16 13.13 -30.64
CA LYS A 122 -13.74 12.54 -31.91
C LYS A 122 -12.22 12.46 -32.08
N LYS A 123 -11.47 13.38 -31.46
CA LYS A 123 -10.00 13.41 -31.56
C LYS A 123 -9.33 12.38 -30.66
N LYS A 124 -9.92 12.13 -29.49
CA LYS A 124 -9.38 11.18 -28.49
C LYS A 124 -10.06 9.81 -28.54
N GLY A 125 -11.09 9.64 -29.36
CA GLY A 125 -11.84 8.39 -29.51
C GLY A 125 -12.46 7.91 -28.21
N LYS A 126 -12.91 8.83 -27.35
CA LYS A 126 -13.49 8.48 -26.04
C LYS A 126 -14.58 9.46 -25.61
N TYR A 127 -15.54 8.98 -24.83
CA TYR A 127 -16.54 9.81 -24.18
C TYR A 127 -15.92 10.65 -23.06
N ILE A 128 -16.23 11.94 -23.01
CA ILE A 128 -15.76 12.90 -22.01
C ILE A 128 -16.96 13.61 -21.39
N ASN A 129 -16.96 13.75 -20.07
CA ASN A 129 -17.97 14.51 -19.35
C ASN A 129 -17.87 16.02 -19.69
N SER A 130 -18.93 16.60 -20.26
CA SER A 130 -19.00 18.03 -20.62
C SER A 130 -19.28 18.95 -19.44
N LYS A 131 -19.89 18.44 -18.36
CA LYS A 131 -20.12 19.13 -17.09
C LYS A 131 -19.39 18.34 -16.00
N SER A 132 -18.08 18.53 -15.90
CA SER A 132 -17.22 17.85 -14.93
C SER A 132 -17.64 18.20 -13.50
N THR A 133 -18.56 17.43 -12.93
CA THR A 133 -18.91 17.44 -11.50
C THR A 133 -17.95 16.58 -10.68
N ASP A 134 -17.00 15.89 -11.33
CA ASP A 134 -15.91 15.14 -10.70
C ASP A 134 -14.90 16.07 -10.03
N LYS A 135 -15.27 16.61 -8.87
CA LYS A 135 -14.37 17.33 -7.97
C LYS A 135 -13.34 16.33 -7.44
N LYS A 136 -12.20 16.23 -8.12
CA LYS A 136 -11.06 15.43 -7.65
C LYS A 136 -10.45 16.15 -6.46
N TYR A 137 -10.30 15.46 -5.34
CA TYR A 137 -9.64 15.98 -4.15
C TYR A 137 -8.23 15.43 -4.03
N ILE A 138 -7.36 16.19 -3.36
CA ILE A 138 -6.05 15.78 -2.89
C ILE A 138 -6.15 15.75 -1.36
N ILE A 139 -5.77 14.63 -0.75
CA ILE A 139 -5.66 14.54 0.70
C ILE A 139 -4.31 15.19 1.07
N SER A 140 -4.36 16.25 1.87
CA SER A 140 -3.13 16.84 2.40
C SER A 140 -2.60 16.03 3.59
N GLU A 141 -1.40 16.34 4.04
CA GLU A 141 -0.70 15.60 5.10
C GLU A 141 -1.47 15.51 6.42
N ASN A 142 -2.34 16.49 6.70
CA ASN A 142 -3.22 16.49 7.87
C ASN A 142 -4.56 15.77 7.64
N GLY A 143 -4.72 15.05 6.51
CA GLY A 143 -5.96 14.34 6.16
C GLY A 143 -7.06 15.22 5.54
N THR A 144 -6.88 16.54 5.44
CA THR A 144 -7.91 17.42 4.85
C THR A 144 -7.98 17.25 3.33
N LYS A 145 -9.21 17.17 2.80
CA LYS A 145 -9.49 17.02 1.36
C LYS A 145 -9.50 18.40 0.70
N ILE A 146 -8.45 18.72 -0.04
CA ILE A 146 -8.34 19.97 -0.80
C ILE A 146 -8.73 19.71 -2.26
N PRO A 147 -9.59 20.54 -2.90
CA PRO A 147 -9.87 20.38 -4.32
C PRO A 147 -8.59 20.44 -5.16
N ARG A 148 -8.46 19.53 -6.15
CA ARG A 148 -7.28 19.45 -7.03
C ARG A 148 -7.00 20.74 -7.79
N SER A 149 -7.99 21.63 -7.96
CA SER A 149 -7.83 22.96 -8.55
C SER A 149 -6.84 23.85 -7.78
N PHE A 150 -6.70 23.67 -6.46
CA PHE A 150 -5.73 24.43 -5.65
C PHE A 150 -4.28 23.96 -5.82
N ARG A 151 -4.03 22.89 -6.60
CA ARG A 151 -2.68 22.41 -6.86
C ARG A 151 -1.99 23.28 -7.91
N SER A 152 -1.14 24.19 -7.46
CA SER A 152 -0.42 25.17 -8.28
C SER A 152 0.58 24.62 -9.31
N GLY A 153 0.79 23.31 -9.41
CA GLY A 153 1.70 22.66 -10.39
C GLY A 153 3.20 22.99 -10.25
N LYS A 154 3.58 24.10 -9.59
CA LYS A 154 4.97 24.62 -9.49
C LYS A 154 5.99 23.59 -9.02
N PHE A 155 5.65 22.77 -8.02
CA PHE A 155 6.53 21.71 -7.53
C PHE A 155 6.81 20.63 -8.59
N ASP A 156 5.83 20.28 -9.42
CA ASP A 156 6.03 19.26 -10.47
C ASP A 156 6.89 19.82 -11.62
N GLU A 157 6.77 21.12 -11.92
CA GLU A 157 7.63 21.82 -12.87
C GLU A 157 9.07 21.91 -12.38
N TRP A 158 9.27 22.35 -11.14
CA TRP A 158 10.59 22.38 -10.49
C TRP A 158 11.23 20.98 -10.46
N ARG A 159 10.44 19.95 -10.17
CA ARG A 159 10.89 18.55 -10.17
C ARG A 159 11.34 18.10 -11.56
N LYS A 160 10.55 18.40 -12.59
CA LYS A 160 10.87 18.09 -13.99
C LYS A 160 12.13 18.82 -14.44
N GLN A 161 12.27 20.10 -14.12
CA GLN A 161 13.47 20.88 -14.43
C GLN A 161 14.73 20.27 -13.80
N ARG A 162 14.62 19.69 -12.60
CA ARG A 162 15.73 19.01 -11.92
C ARG A 162 15.90 17.54 -12.30
N ASN A 163 15.12 17.03 -13.24
CA ASN A 163 15.10 15.61 -13.64
C ASN A 163 14.97 14.65 -12.45
N LEU A 164 14.33 15.11 -11.36
CA LEU A 164 14.12 14.31 -10.18
C LEU A 164 13.03 13.28 -10.48
N LYS A 165 13.41 12.01 -10.55
CA LYS A 165 12.47 10.93 -10.78
C LYS A 165 11.32 11.02 -9.78
N PRO A 166 10.07 10.86 -10.22
CA PRO A 166 9.23 9.78 -9.81
C PRO A 166 9.51 9.03 -8.51
N THR A 167 9.72 9.63 -7.33
CA THR A 167 9.37 8.99 -6.06
C THR A 167 7.87 8.75 -6.21
N SER A 168 7.53 7.58 -6.76
CA SER A 168 6.16 7.12 -6.83
C SER A 168 5.63 7.29 -5.43
N THR A 169 4.68 8.21 -5.28
CA THR A 169 3.90 8.34 -4.06
C THR A 169 3.54 6.93 -3.62
N VAL A 170 3.92 6.63 -2.39
CA VAL A 170 3.59 5.41 -1.69
C VAL A 170 2.08 5.43 -1.52
N GLU A 171 1.35 5.10 -2.59
CA GLU A 171 -0.03 4.64 -2.47
C GLU A 171 0.05 3.33 -1.69
N ASP A 172 -0.66 3.28 -0.58
CA ASP A 172 -0.79 2.16 0.35
C ASP A 172 -1.21 0.87 -0.37
N ASP A 173 -0.22 0.17 -0.92
CA ASP A 173 -0.37 -1.20 -1.41
C ASP A 173 0.51 -2.12 -0.56
N SER A 174 0.14 -2.23 0.71
CA SER A 174 0.71 -3.15 1.70
C SER A 174 0.69 -4.62 1.28
N ASN A 175 0.07 -4.96 0.13
CA ASN A 175 0.01 -6.31 -0.44
C ASN A 175 0.78 -6.51 -1.76
N LYS A 176 1.52 -5.52 -2.27
CA LYS A 176 2.36 -5.72 -3.47
C LYS A 176 3.71 -6.32 -3.10
N ARG A 177 3.75 -7.66 -2.96
CA ARG A 177 4.99 -8.45 -2.90
C ARG A 177 5.97 -7.91 -3.95
N PHE A 178 7.15 -7.48 -3.51
CA PHE A 178 8.18 -6.90 -4.38
C PHE A 178 8.43 -7.80 -5.59
N LYS A 179 8.00 -7.37 -6.78
CA LYS A 179 8.26 -8.11 -8.02
C LYS A 179 9.70 -7.87 -8.44
N HIS A 180 10.55 -8.89 -8.34
CA HIS A 180 11.92 -8.81 -8.84
C HIS A 180 11.91 -8.54 -10.35
N LYS A 181 12.56 -7.44 -10.76
CA LYS A 181 12.75 -7.06 -12.18
C LYS A 181 14.02 -7.63 -12.79
N GLN A 182 14.83 -8.39 -12.03
CA GLN A 182 16.07 -8.96 -12.53
C GLN A 182 15.78 -10.11 -13.51
N GLN A 183 16.02 -9.86 -14.79
CA GLN A 183 16.02 -10.89 -15.83
C GLN A 183 17.40 -11.55 -15.86
N ARG A 184 17.49 -12.81 -15.44
CA ARG A 184 18.73 -13.60 -15.49
C ARG A 184 18.62 -14.68 -16.56
N ALA A 185 19.72 -14.89 -17.29
CA ALA A 185 19.84 -15.95 -18.26
C ALA A 185 19.62 -17.34 -17.63
N PRO A 186 18.93 -18.27 -18.32
CA PRO A 186 18.85 -19.67 -17.93
C PRO A 186 20.24 -20.34 -17.83
N LYS A 187 20.33 -21.44 -17.07
CA LYS A 187 21.51 -22.30 -17.05
C LYS A 187 21.62 -23.12 -18.35
N LEU A 188 22.83 -23.56 -18.66
CA LEU A 188 23.06 -24.41 -19.83
C LEU A 188 22.33 -25.75 -19.70
N PRO A 189 21.78 -26.29 -20.81
CA PRO A 189 21.15 -27.60 -20.82
C PRO A 189 22.22 -28.68 -20.62
N ASP A 190 22.00 -29.58 -19.66
CA ASP A 190 22.84 -30.78 -19.50
C ASP A 190 22.33 -31.91 -20.41
N LYS A 191 23.21 -32.44 -21.27
CA LYS A 191 22.88 -33.45 -22.28
C LYS A 191 22.38 -34.77 -21.66
N PHE A 192 22.85 -35.10 -20.47
CA PHE A 192 22.53 -36.38 -19.80
C PHE A 192 21.28 -36.32 -18.92
N ARG A 193 20.55 -35.20 -18.95
CA ARG A 193 19.34 -35.01 -18.15
C ARG A 193 18.09 -35.13 -19.00
N ASP A 194 17.06 -35.80 -18.48
CA ASP A 194 15.78 -36.04 -19.18
C ASP A 194 15.09 -34.75 -19.64
N ASP A 195 15.27 -33.64 -18.93
CA ASP A 195 14.73 -32.33 -19.28
C ASP A 195 15.56 -31.54 -20.32
N TYR A 196 16.55 -32.17 -20.97
CA TYR A 196 17.48 -31.52 -21.91
C TYR A 196 16.75 -30.68 -22.97
N HIS A 197 15.74 -31.26 -23.63
CA HIS A 197 14.98 -30.57 -24.67
C HIS A 197 14.21 -29.34 -24.13
N LYS A 198 13.68 -29.41 -22.90
CA LYS A 198 12.99 -28.28 -22.27
C LYS A 198 13.96 -27.16 -21.92
N GLN A 199 15.15 -27.50 -21.42
CA GLN A 199 16.18 -26.52 -21.10
C GLN A 199 16.77 -25.88 -22.35
N LYS A 200 16.98 -26.67 -23.42
CA LYS A 200 17.41 -26.16 -24.73
C LYS A 200 16.45 -25.11 -25.28
N LYS A 201 15.14 -25.38 -25.28
CA LYS A 201 14.10 -24.41 -25.69
C LYS A 201 14.10 -23.14 -24.84
N LYS A 202 14.33 -23.23 -23.53
CA LYS A 202 14.43 -22.05 -22.65
C LYS A 202 15.65 -21.19 -22.97
N VAL A 203 16.77 -21.83 -23.29
CA VAL A 203 18.02 -21.16 -23.68
C VAL A 203 17.85 -20.50 -25.06
N GLU A 204 17.25 -21.18 -26.03
CA GLU A 204 16.90 -20.62 -27.34
C GLU A 204 15.98 -19.40 -27.19
N LYS A 205 14.91 -19.50 -26.41
CA LYS A 205 14.00 -18.37 -26.13
C LYS A 205 14.69 -17.19 -25.43
N ALA A 206 15.63 -17.47 -24.53
CA ALA A 206 16.41 -16.42 -23.87
C ALA A 206 17.33 -15.70 -24.87
N ILE A 207 17.91 -16.41 -25.83
CA ILE A 207 18.76 -15.83 -26.87
C ILE A 207 17.93 -15.03 -27.86
N GLU A 208 16.76 -15.54 -28.25
CA GLU A 208 15.78 -14.82 -29.09
C GLU A 208 15.32 -13.52 -28.42
N SER A 209 15.14 -13.51 -27.09
CA SER A 209 14.85 -12.29 -26.34
C SER A 209 16.07 -11.39 -26.08
N GLY A 210 17.24 -11.72 -26.66
CA GLY A 210 18.46 -10.92 -26.56
C GLY A 210 19.25 -11.11 -25.26
N VAL A 211 18.90 -12.08 -24.42
CA VAL A 211 19.60 -12.39 -23.17
C VAL A 211 20.79 -13.31 -23.46
N ASN A 212 22.00 -12.83 -23.17
CA ASN A 212 23.22 -13.60 -23.35
C ASN A 212 23.34 -14.75 -22.34
N VAL A 213 23.35 -16.00 -22.83
CA VAL A 213 23.50 -17.21 -22.02
C VAL A 213 24.97 -17.62 -21.96
N LYS A 214 25.56 -17.61 -20.76
CA LYS A 214 26.96 -17.95 -20.55
C LYS A 214 27.27 -19.37 -21.01
N GLY A 215 28.18 -19.51 -21.98
CA GLY A 215 28.68 -20.79 -22.49
C GLY A 215 27.83 -21.40 -23.61
N PHE A 216 26.71 -20.79 -23.98
CA PHE A 216 25.96 -21.15 -25.17
C PHE A 216 26.30 -20.14 -26.27
N HIS A 217 27.02 -20.58 -27.29
CA HIS A 217 27.36 -19.74 -28.43
C HIS A 217 26.54 -20.22 -29.61
N THR A 218 25.75 -19.34 -30.20
CA THR A 218 25.13 -19.61 -31.48
C THR A 218 26.24 -19.69 -32.53
N PRO A 219 26.36 -20.81 -33.27
CA PRO A 219 27.34 -20.90 -34.34
C PRO A 219 26.98 -19.84 -35.38
N GLN A 220 27.88 -18.88 -35.58
CA GLN A 220 27.74 -17.90 -36.64
C GLN A 220 28.01 -18.63 -37.95
N GLN A 221 27.01 -18.72 -38.82
CA GLN A 221 27.08 -19.49 -40.07
C GLN A 221 27.89 -18.79 -41.17
N GLU A 222 28.36 -17.57 -40.93
CA GLU A 222 29.01 -16.74 -41.94
C GLU A 222 30.52 -16.67 -41.76
N ILE A 223 31.24 -16.84 -42.87
CA ILE A 223 32.66 -16.50 -42.97
C ILE A 223 32.78 -14.99 -42.78
N LYS A 224 33.64 -14.57 -41.85
CA LYS A 224 33.81 -13.14 -41.52
C LYS A 224 34.41 -12.39 -42.71
N SER A 225 33.84 -11.23 -43.03
CA SER A 225 34.44 -10.30 -44.00
C SER A 225 35.81 -9.78 -43.52
N THR A 226 36.67 -9.40 -44.46
CA THR A 226 38.02 -8.86 -44.20
C THR A 226 37.99 -7.66 -43.24
N GLU A 227 37.02 -6.76 -43.41
CA GLU A 227 36.83 -5.60 -42.54
C GLU A 227 36.44 -6.00 -41.11
N GLN A 228 35.57 -7.00 -40.97
CA GLN A 228 35.16 -7.52 -39.66
C GLN A 228 36.36 -8.14 -38.93
N ILE A 229 37.22 -8.85 -39.65
CA ILE A 229 38.48 -9.40 -39.11
C ILE A 229 39.41 -8.27 -38.65
N ARG A 230 39.60 -7.22 -39.46
CA ARG A 230 40.42 -6.05 -39.10
C ARG A 230 39.89 -5.37 -37.83
N LYS A 231 38.58 -5.10 -37.77
CA LYS A 231 37.93 -4.50 -36.59
C LYS A 231 38.05 -5.39 -35.34
N ALA A 232 37.92 -6.71 -35.49
CA ALA A 232 38.08 -7.66 -34.40
C ALA A 232 39.52 -7.68 -33.86
N ARG A 233 40.53 -7.60 -34.74
CA ARG A 233 41.95 -7.49 -34.34
C ARG A 233 42.21 -6.22 -33.54
N LEU A 234 41.75 -5.06 -34.04
CA LEU A 234 41.89 -3.78 -33.34
C LEU A 234 41.21 -3.78 -31.96
N LEU A 235 40.01 -4.35 -31.84
CA LEU A 235 39.33 -4.49 -30.55
C LEU A 235 40.08 -5.43 -29.59
N LYS A 236 40.67 -6.52 -30.11
CA LYS A 236 41.48 -7.45 -29.32
C LYS A 236 42.74 -6.77 -28.80
N GLU A 237 43.42 -5.97 -29.62
CA GLU A 237 44.58 -5.17 -29.23
C GLU A 237 44.23 -4.13 -28.17
N LYS A 238 43.13 -3.37 -28.35
CA LYS A 238 42.64 -2.43 -27.33
C LYS A 238 42.31 -3.12 -26.02
N ARG A 239 41.70 -4.31 -26.04
CA ARG A 239 41.45 -5.11 -24.83
C ARG A 239 42.75 -5.58 -24.19
N LYS A 240 43.72 -6.02 -24.99
CA LYS A 240 45.06 -6.40 -24.51
C LYS A 240 45.76 -5.21 -23.87
N ALA A 241 45.79 -4.04 -24.51
CA ALA A 241 46.39 -2.83 -23.94
C ALA A 241 45.75 -2.43 -22.60
N LYS A 242 44.42 -2.57 -22.46
CA LYS A 242 43.69 -2.27 -21.21
C LYS A 242 43.90 -3.32 -20.12
N ASN A 243 44.01 -4.60 -20.48
CA ASN A 243 44.14 -5.72 -19.54
C ASN A 243 45.59 -6.22 -19.35
N ALA A 244 46.58 -5.67 -20.04
CA ALA A 244 48.00 -6.04 -19.93
C ALA A 244 48.66 -5.49 -18.66
N ARG A 245 47.92 -5.43 -17.55
CA ARG A 245 48.54 -5.34 -16.22
C ARG A 245 49.21 -6.69 -15.97
N PRO A 246 50.54 -6.76 -15.78
CA PRO A 246 51.17 -8.02 -15.42
C PRO A 246 50.51 -8.53 -14.13
N SER A 247 49.93 -9.73 -14.17
CA SER A 247 49.48 -10.38 -12.95
C SER A 247 50.74 -10.64 -12.12
N LYS A 248 50.84 -10.01 -10.95
CA LYS A 248 51.97 -10.20 -10.03
C LYS A 248 52.04 -11.69 -9.71
N LYS A 249 53.03 -12.39 -10.27
CA LYS A 249 53.33 -13.79 -9.93
C LYS A 249 53.56 -13.80 -8.42
N ARG A 250 52.68 -14.46 -7.66
CA ARG A 250 52.95 -14.73 -6.23
C ARG A 250 54.17 -15.66 -6.22
N LYS A 251 55.28 -15.18 -5.67
CA LYS A 251 56.37 -16.06 -5.21
C LYS A 251 55.82 -16.98 -4.13
#